data_AF-A0A085VKR8-F1
#
_entry.id   AF-A0A085VKR8-F1
#
_cell.length_a   1.000
_cell.length_b   1.000
_cell.length_c   1.000
_cell.angle_alpha   90.00
_cell.angle_beta   90.00
_cell.angle_gamma   90.00
#
_symmetry.space_group_name_H-M   'P 1'
#
loop_
_entity.id
_entity.type
_entity.pdbx_description
1 polymer ?
#
loop_
_entity_poly.entity_id
_entity_poly.type
_entity_poly.pdbx_seq_one_letter_code
_entity_poly.pdbx_strand_id
1 'polypeptide(L)'
;MSEAMLIPCPHCNGLNRIPAERLGDQPKCGRCKQPVLLSKPFELGQGDYASQIKGDLPLLVDVWAEWCGPCKSFAPVFEQAAAQLAGRCRLAKLDSEANQQLSGQLGIRSIPSLILFRDGKEVARQSGAFPLQQLLAWLKSQGI
;
A
#
# COMPACT_ATOMS: atom_id res chain seq x y z
N MET A 1 19.37 7.52 -19.10
CA MET A 1 18.39 8.38 -18.42
C MET A 1 17.48 7.45 -17.65
N SER A 2 17.59 7.39 -16.33
CA SER A 2 16.71 6.57 -15.50
C SER A 2 15.28 7.10 -15.64
N GLU A 3 14.36 6.19 -15.94
CA GLU A 3 12.94 6.52 -16.03
C GLU A 3 12.47 6.97 -14.63
N ALA A 4 11.81 8.13 -14.57
CA ALA A 4 11.35 8.69 -13.32
C ALA A 4 9.93 8.21 -13.05
N MET A 5 9.68 7.73 -11.83
CA MET A 5 8.38 7.26 -11.39
C MET A 5 7.53 8.41 -10.85
N LEU A 6 6.24 8.38 -11.13
CA LEU A 6 5.21 9.23 -10.58
C LEU A 6 4.58 8.56 -9.36
N ILE A 7 4.81 9.16 -8.19
CA ILE A 7 4.41 8.59 -6.91
C ILE A 7 3.53 9.60 -6.15
N PRO A 8 2.26 9.27 -5.86
CA PRO A 8 1.40 10.12 -5.07
C PRO A 8 1.88 10.11 -3.61
N CYS A 9 1.97 11.30 -3.00
CA CYS A 9 2.36 11.44 -1.61
C CYS A 9 1.26 10.88 -0.69
N PRO A 10 1.57 9.99 0.26
CA PRO A 10 0.57 9.44 1.19
C PRO A 10 -0.01 10.47 2.16
N HIS A 11 0.60 11.67 2.27
CA HIS A 11 0.17 12.71 3.21
C HIS A 11 -0.70 13.81 2.60
N CYS A 12 -0.57 14.07 1.30
CA CYS A 12 -1.25 15.21 0.67
C CYS A 12 -1.73 14.97 -0.77
N ASN A 13 -1.58 13.74 -1.27
CA ASN A 13 -1.91 13.33 -2.64
C ASN A 13 -1.13 14.07 -3.75
N GLY A 14 -0.17 14.94 -3.40
CA GLY A 14 0.68 15.59 -4.38
C GLY A 14 1.51 14.56 -5.15
N LEU A 15 1.52 14.66 -6.48
CA LEU A 15 2.27 13.77 -7.35
C LEU A 15 3.75 14.17 -7.36
N ASN A 16 4.63 13.21 -7.12
CA ASN A 16 6.08 13.43 -7.08
C ASN A 16 6.75 12.62 -8.18
N ARG A 17 7.59 13.28 -8.96
CA ARG A 17 8.45 12.64 -9.94
C ARG A 17 9.77 12.28 -9.27
N ILE A 18 10.03 10.99 -9.10
CA ILE A 18 11.20 10.45 -8.39
C ILE A 18 12.01 9.58 -9.36
N PRO A 19 13.29 9.89 -9.65
CA PRO A 19 14.14 9.01 -10.43
C PRO A 19 14.24 7.61 -9.81
N ALA A 20 14.16 6.55 -10.60
CA ALA A 20 14.18 5.16 -10.09
C ALA A 20 15.40 4.87 -9.17
N GLU A 21 16.55 5.44 -9.49
CA GLU A 21 17.79 5.32 -8.68
C GLU A 21 17.70 5.98 -7.29
N ARG A 22 16.72 6.86 -7.06
CA ARG A 22 16.54 7.61 -5.81
C ARG A 22 15.39 7.11 -4.94
N LEU A 23 14.80 5.97 -5.30
CA LEU A 23 13.72 5.36 -4.50
C LEU A 23 14.21 4.94 -3.10
N GLY A 24 15.52 4.68 -2.94
CA GLY A 24 16.15 4.39 -1.64
C GLY A 24 16.51 5.62 -0.79
N ASP A 25 16.48 6.83 -1.36
CA ASP A 25 17.03 8.05 -0.74
C ASP A 25 16.06 8.77 0.23
N GLN A 26 14.97 8.13 0.63
CA GLN A 26 13.89 8.76 1.42
C GLN A 26 13.40 10.10 0.81
N PRO A 27 12.91 10.10 -0.45
CA PRO A 27 12.51 11.31 -1.14
C PRO A 27 11.37 12.03 -0.40
N LYS A 28 11.48 13.36 -0.29
CA LYS A 28 10.47 14.23 0.32
C LYS A 28 9.52 14.80 -0.72
N CYS A 29 8.27 15.00 -0.32
CA CYS A 29 7.24 15.52 -1.19
C CYS A 29 7.51 16.99 -1.52
N GLY A 30 7.42 17.36 -2.80
CA GLY A 30 7.59 18.76 -3.23
C GLY A 30 6.58 19.72 -2.59
N ARG A 31 5.37 19.24 -2.27
CA ARG A 31 4.25 20.01 -1.72
C ARG A 31 4.27 20.11 -0.19
N CYS A 32 4.16 18.97 0.52
CA CYS A 32 4.05 18.97 1.99
C CYS A 32 5.38 18.71 2.73
N LYS A 33 6.48 18.47 2.00
CA LYS A 33 7.83 18.19 2.54
C LYS A 33 7.97 16.93 3.40
N GLN A 34 6.90 16.15 3.59
CA GLN A 34 6.93 14.86 4.26
C GLN A 34 7.55 13.76 3.36
N PRO A 35 8.07 12.66 3.92
CA PRO A 35 8.55 11.52 3.15
C PRO A 35 7.45 10.96 2.22
N VAL A 36 7.80 10.66 0.96
CA VAL A 36 6.86 10.10 -0.03
C VAL A 36 6.84 8.56 0.04
N LEU A 37 8.01 7.97 0.27
CA LEU A 37 8.19 6.53 0.40
C LEU A 37 8.37 6.20 1.87
N LEU A 38 7.39 5.50 2.43
CA LEU A 38 7.40 5.09 3.82
C LEU A 38 7.89 3.64 3.94
N SER A 39 8.63 3.37 5.01
CA SER A 39 8.99 2.00 5.44
C SER A 39 7.93 1.37 6.34
N LYS A 40 6.77 2.02 6.48
CA LYS A 40 5.62 1.57 7.25
C LYS A 40 4.35 1.75 6.41
N PRO A 41 3.30 0.94 6.65
CA PRO A 41 2.01 1.14 6.02
C PRO A 41 1.44 2.53 6.38
N PHE A 42 0.87 3.23 5.41
CA PHE A 42 0.08 4.44 5.66
C PHE A 42 -1.41 4.12 5.75
N GLU A 43 -2.19 4.98 6.41
CA GLU A 43 -3.65 4.86 6.40
C GLU A 43 -4.21 5.34 5.06
N LEU A 44 -5.02 4.49 4.45
CA LEU A 44 -5.75 4.75 3.22
C LEU A 44 -7.21 5.01 3.56
N GLY A 45 -7.76 6.07 3.02
CA GLY A 45 -9.16 6.43 3.22
C GLY A 45 -9.89 6.66 1.91
N GLN A 46 -11.20 6.85 2.02
CA GLN A 46 -12.03 7.12 0.86
C GLN A 46 -11.59 8.36 0.06
N GLY A 47 -11.11 9.41 0.73
CA GLY A 47 -10.72 10.67 0.10
C GLY A 47 -9.40 10.63 -0.67
N ASP A 48 -8.52 9.67 -0.39
CA ASP A 48 -7.21 9.56 -1.02
C ASP A 48 -7.06 8.32 -1.92
N TYR A 49 -7.87 7.27 -1.71
CA TYR A 49 -7.84 6.00 -2.44
C TYR A 49 -7.59 6.16 -3.95
N ALA A 50 -8.43 6.94 -4.63
CA ALA A 50 -8.36 7.10 -6.08
C ALA A 50 -7.05 7.75 -6.58
N SER A 51 -6.40 8.56 -5.75
CA SER A 51 -5.09 9.15 -6.06
C SER A 51 -3.97 8.17 -5.77
N GLN A 52 -4.08 7.43 -4.66
CA GLN A 52 -3.00 6.56 -4.15
C GLN A 52 -2.75 5.34 -5.02
N ILE A 53 -3.79 4.76 -5.63
CA ILE A 53 -3.69 3.56 -6.48
C ILE A 53 -3.07 3.83 -7.87
N LYS A 54 -2.96 5.09 -8.29
CA LYS A 54 -2.50 5.49 -9.64
C LYS A 54 -0.99 5.74 -9.74
N GLY A 55 -0.23 5.47 -8.69
CA GLY A 55 1.22 5.62 -8.72
C GLY A 55 1.91 4.50 -9.49
N ASP A 56 3.09 4.80 -10.03
CA ASP A 56 3.89 3.85 -10.83
C ASP A 56 4.45 2.70 -9.96
N LEU A 57 4.63 2.93 -8.65
CA LEU A 57 4.91 1.86 -7.70
C LEU A 57 3.60 1.14 -7.33
N PRO A 58 3.57 -0.20 -7.38
CA PRO A 58 2.44 -0.98 -6.90
C PRO A 58 2.06 -0.64 -5.46
N LEU A 59 0.76 -0.71 -5.15
CA LEU A 59 0.21 -0.45 -3.83
C LEU A 59 -0.49 -1.70 -3.31
N LEU A 60 0.02 -2.26 -2.23
CA LEU A 60 -0.62 -3.33 -1.49
C LEU A 60 -1.44 -2.75 -0.34
N VAL A 61 -2.73 -3.08 -0.28
CA VAL A 61 -3.67 -2.62 0.75
C VAL A 61 -4.08 -3.78 1.62
N ASP A 62 -3.88 -3.66 2.94
CA ASP A 62 -4.44 -4.54 3.97
C ASP A 62 -5.76 -3.95 4.47
N VAL A 63 -6.88 -4.61 4.16
CA VAL A 63 -8.20 -4.23 4.63
C VAL A 63 -8.49 -4.93 5.96
N TRP A 64 -8.75 -4.16 7.00
CA TRP A 64 -8.81 -4.64 8.39
C TRP A 64 -9.96 -4.00 9.19
N ALA A 65 -10.11 -4.41 10.46
CA ALA A 65 -10.99 -3.79 11.45
C ALA A 65 -10.48 -4.03 12.87
N GLU A 66 -10.90 -3.20 13.83
CA GLU A 66 -10.42 -3.26 15.22
C GLU A 66 -10.91 -4.50 16.00
N TRP A 67 -12.06 -5.07 15.65
CA TRP A 67 -12.54 -6.31 16.28
C TRP A 67 -11.92 -7.58 15.68
N CYS A 68 -11.19 -7.46 14.58
CA CYS A 68 -10.62 -8.60 13.86
C CYS A 68 -9.34 -9.10 14.53
N GLY A 69 -9.44 -10.20 15.29
CA GLY A 69 -8.30 -10.87 15.92
C GLY A 69 -7.16 -11.21 14.95
N PRO A 70 -7.42 -11.89 13.82
CA PRO A 70 -6.38 -12.19 12.81
C PRO A 70 -5.71 -10.95 12.24
N CYS A 71 -6.44 -9.84 12.07
CA CYS A 71 -5.90 -8.58 11.58
C CYS A 71 -4.86 -8.00 12.55
N LYS A 72 -5.14 -8.07 13.87
CA LYS A 72 -4.20 -7.62 14.91
C LYS A 72 -2.90 -8.42 14.89
N SER A 73 -2.98 -9.75 14.72
CA SER A 73 -1.80 -10.60 14.59
C SER A 73 -1.02 -10.36 13.29
N PHE A 74 -1.71 -9.96 12.22
CA PHE A 74 -1.10 -9.70 10.91
C PHE A 74 -0.44 -8.33 10.80
N ALA A 75 -0.93 -7.31 11.51
CA ALA A 75 -0.38 -5.95 11.50
C ALA A 75 1.16 -5.88 11.62
N PRO A 76 1.83 -6.54 12.60
CA PRO A 76 3.30 -6.49 12.69
C PRO A 76 4.00 -7.21 11.53
N VAL A 77 3.37 -8.20 10.90
CA VAL A 77 3.90 -8.85 9.69
C VAL A 77 3.84 -7.89 8.51
N PHE A 78 2.71 -7.18 8.37
CA PHE A 78 2.52 -6.20 7.32
C PHE A 78 3.48 -5.01 7.46
N GLU A 79 3.75 -4.55 8.69
CA GLU A 79 4.77 -3.53 8.96
C GLU A 79 6.19 -3.98 8.56
N GLN A 80 6.56 -5.24 8.86
CA GLN A 80 7.85 -5.78 8.45
C GLN A 80 7.98 -5.88 6.93
N ALA A 81 6.90 -6.27 6.24
CA ALA A 81 6.87 -6.28 4.78
C ALA A 81 7.04 -4.87 4.21
N ALA A 82 6.43 -3.85 4.81
CA ALA A 82 6.57 -2.46 4.36
C ALA A 82 8.02 -1.99 4.42
N ALA A 83 8.75 -2.36 5.48
CA ALA A 83 10.16 -2.02 5.61
C ALA A 83 11.02 -2.71 4.54
N GLN A 84 10.76 -3.99 4.23
CA GLN A 84 11.53 -4.75 3.23
C GLN A 84 11.20 -4.37 1.78
N LEU A 85 10.02 -3.81 1.55
CA LEU A 85 9.52 -3.45 0.22
C LEU A 85 9.60 -1.95 -0.07
N ALA A 86 10.17 -1.15 0.83
CA ALA A 86 10.34 0.27 0.65
C ALA A 86 11.02 0.57 -0.70
N GLY A 87 10.39 1.43 -1.51
CA GLY A 87 10.86 1.77 -2.87
C GLY A 87 10.54 0.74 -3.95
N ARG A 88 9.95 -0.42 -3.63
CA ARG A 88 9.51 -1.45 -4.59
C ARG A 88 7.99 -1.62 -4.61
N CYS A 89 7.37 -1.64 -3.43
CA CYS A 89 5.93 -1.71 -3.26
C CYS A 89 5.54 -0.81 -2.09
N ARG A 90 4.49 -0.03 -2.30
CA ARG A 90 3.90 0.80 -1.25
C ARG A 90 2.89 -0.04 -0.49
N LEU A 91 2.83 0.11 0.83
CA LEU A 91 1.87 -0.61 1.67
C LEU A 91 0.94 0.39 2.33
N ALA A 92 -0.33 0.06 2.39
CA ALA A 92 -1.33 0.85 3.09
C ALA A 92 -2.32 -0.04 3.83
N LYS A 93 -2.96 0.53 4.84
CA LYS A 93 -4.03 -0.09 5.60
C LYS A 93 -5.34 0.63 5.33
N LEU A 94 -6.42 -0.13 5.18
CA LEU A 94 -7.78 0.40 5.03
C LEU A 94 -8.66 -0.15 6.15
N ASP A 95 -9.06 0.71 7.07
CA ASP A 95 -10.09 0.34 8.06
C ASP A 95 -11.44 0.23 7.36
N SER A 96 -11.99 -0.98 7.35
CA SER A 96 -13.26 -1.29 6.70
C SER A 96 -14.48 -0.72 7.43
N GLU A 97 -14.42 -0.55 8.74
CA GLU A 97 -15.50 0.04 9.54
C GLU A 97 -15.56 1.56 9.36
N ALA A 98 -14.40 2.21 9.29
CA ALA A 98 -14.30 3.64 9.02
C ALA A 98 -14.61 4.00 7.55
N ASN A 99 -14.41 3.06 6.61
CA ASN A 99 -14.56 3.29 5.17
C ASN A 99 -15.55 2.31 4.53
N GLN A 100 -16.78 2.23 5.05
CA GLN A 100 -17.79 1.25 4.62
C GLN A 100 -18.13 1.34 3.13
N GLN A 101 -18.27 2.56 2.60
CA GLN A 101 -18.58 2.75 1.17
C GLN A 101 -17.45 2.25 0.28
N LEU A 102 -16.20 2.58 0.59
CA LEU A 102 -15.04 2.08 -0.15
C LEU A 102 -14.90 0.56 -0.01
N SER A 103 -15.13 0.01 1.18
CA SER A 103 -15.12 -1.44 1.41
C SER A 103 -16.19 -2.17 0.58
N GLY A 104 -17.39 -1.59 0.48
CA GLY A 104 -18.44 -2.08 -0.41
C GLY A 104 -18.05 -2.01 -1.88
N GLN A 105 -17.45 -0.89 -2.32
CA GLN A 105 -16.95 -0.72 -3.69
C GLN A 105 -15.84 -1.73 -4.05
N LEU A 106 -14.94 -2.02 -3.12
CA LEU A 106 -13.89 -3.02 -3.26
C LEU A 106 -14.39 -4.47 -3.12
N GLY A 107 -15.67 -4.67 -2.81
CA GLY A 107 -16.27 -5.99 -2.65
C GLY A 107 -15.63 -6.80 -1.53
N ILE A 108 -15.33 -6.17 -0.39
CA ILE A 108 -14.72 -6.83 0.76
C ILE A 108 -15.76 -7.73 1.44
N ARG A 109 -15.45 -9.03 1.53
CA ARG A 109 -16.34 -10.06 2.11
C ARG A 109 -15.78 -10.69 3.38
N SER A 110 -14.48 -10.55 3.61
CA SER A 110 -13.76 -11.09 4.76
C SER A 110 -12.53 -10.23 5.03
N ILE A 111 -12.08 -10.20 6.28
CA ILE A 111 -10.87 -9.49 6.70
C ILE A 111 -9.97 -10.42 7.55
N PRO A 112 -8.63 -10.26 7.49
CA PRO A 112 -7.92 -9.34 6.62
C PRO A 112 -8.01 -9.74 5.15
N SER A 113 -8.05 -8.75 4.26
CA SER A 113 -8.00 -8.96 2.81
C SER A 113 -6.90 -8.08 2.22
N LEU A 114 -6.01 -8.71 1.45
CA LEU A 114 -4.92 -8.05 0.76
C LEU A 114 -5.30 -7.79 -0.68
N ILE A 115 -5.20 -6.55 -1.13
CA ILE A 115 -5.46 -6.16 -2.51
C ILE A 115 -4.24 -5.46 -3.06
N LEU A 116 -3.68 -5.99 -4.16
CA LEU A 116 -2.57 -5.39 -4.87
C LEU A 116 -3.08 -4.58 -6.05
N PHE A 117 -2.73 -3.30 -6.07
CA PHE A 117 -3.01 -2.37 -7.16
C PHE A 117 -1.76 -2.05 -7.97
N ARG A 118 -1.92 -1.93 -9.29
CA ARG A 118 -0.92 -1.40 -10.22
C ARG A 118 -1.65 -0.57 -11.28
N ASP A 119 -1.14 0.62 -11.60
CA ASP A 119 -1.72 1.53 -12.60
C ASP A 119 -3.22 1.80 -12.40
N GLY A 120 -3.64 1.95 -11.13
CA GLY A 120 -5.03 2.19 -10.76
C GLY A 120 -5.96 0.99 -10.88
N LYS A 121 -5.45 -0.23 -11.11
CA LYS A 121 -6.24 -1.46 -11.25
C LYS A 121 -5.86 -2.48 -10.19
N GLU A 122 -6.85 -3.22 -9.71
CA GLU A 122 -6.61 -4.42 -8.92
C GLU A 122 -5.99 -5.49 -9.83
N VAL A 123 -4.80 -5.97 -9.48
CA VAL A 123 -4.06 -7.00 -10.23
C VAL A 123 -4.00 -8.34 -9.51
N ALA A 124 -4.12 -8.34 -8.18
CA ALA A 124 -4.18 -9.55 -7.38
C ALA A 124 -4.91 -9.29 -6.06
N ARG A 125 -5.49 -10.36 -5.50
CA ARG A 125 -6.15 -10.35 -4.20
C ARG A 125 -5.83 -11.63 -3.45
N GLN A 126 -5.67 -11.52 -2.14
CA GLN A 126 -5.48 -12.66 -1.27
C GLN A 126 -6.21 -12.42 0.06
N SER A 127 -7.02 -13.37 0.51
CA SER A 127 -7.74 -13.28 1.78
C SER A 127 -7.00 -14.02 2.89
N GLY A 128 -6.99 -13.44 4.10
CA GLY A 128 -6.39 -14.03 5.29
C GLY A 128 -5.06 -13.41 5.70
N ALA A 129 -4.59 -13.82 6.88
CA ALA A 129 -3.31 -13.44 7.43
C ALA A 129 -2.24 -14.47 7.04
N PHE A 130 -1.01 -14.00 6.78
CA PHE A 130 0.12 -14.85 6.40
C PHE A 130 1.34 -14.57 7.27
N PRO A 131 2.22 -15.56 7.48
CA PRO A 131 3.59 -15.31 7.90
C PRO A 131 4.34 -14.45 6.86
N LEU A 132 5.33 -13.68 7.32
CA LEU A 132 6.08 -12.74 6.47
C LEU A 132 6.64 -13.37 5.20
N GLN A 133 7.27 -14.55 5.31
CA GLN A 133 7.88 -15.22 4.16
C GLN A 133 6.85 -15.61 3.10
N GLN A 134 5.65 -16.01 3.51
CA GLN A 134 4.58 -16.36 2.59
C GLN A 134 3.99 -15.12 1.91
N LEU A 135 3.85 -14.01 2.64
CA LEU A 135 3.45 -12.73 2.07
C LEU A 135 4.44 -12.26 1.00
N LEU A 136 5.75 -12.30 1.30
CA LEU A 136 6.80 -11.92 0.35
C LEU A 136 6.86 -12.85 -0.85
N ALA A 137 6.68 -14.16 -0.65
CA ALA A 137 6.63 -15.13 -1.75
C ALA A 137 5.42 -14.90 -2.66
N TRP A 138 4.24 -14.61 -2.08
CA TRP A 138 3.05 -14.25 -2.85
C TRP A 138 3.29 -12.98 -3.66
N LEU A 139 3.82 -11.91 -3.05
CA LEU A 139 4.14 -10.66 -3.76
C LEU A 139 5.14 -10.88 -4.90
N LYS A 140 6.18 -11.68 -4.66
CA LYS A 140 7.15 -12.05 -5.70
C LYS A 140 6.49 -12.75 -6.89
N SER A 141 5.50 -13.62 -6.65
CA SER A 141 4.72 -14.26 -7.73
C SER A 141 3.89 -13.27 -8.55
N GLN A 142 3.60 -12.08 -8.01
CA GLN A 142 2.91 -10.98 -8.70
C GLN A 142 3.88 -9.98 -9.37
N GLY A 143 5.19 -10.29 -9.38
CA GLY A 143 6.23 -9.44 -9.97
C GLY A 143 6.58 -8.22 -9.11
N ILE A 144 6.42 -8.33 -7.79
CA ILE A 144 6.94 -7.36 -6.81
C ILE A 144 8.36 -7.73 -6.40
#